data_AF-A0A9C8MML5-F1
#
_entry.id   AF-A0A9C8MML5-F1
#
_cell.length_a   1.000
_cell.length_b   1.000
_cell.length_c   1.000
_cell.angle_alpha   90.00
_cell.angle_beta   90.00
_cell.angle_gamma   90.00
#
_symmetry.space_group_name_H-M   'P 1'
#
loop_
_entity.id
_entity.type
_entity.pdbx_description
1 polymer ?
#
loop_
_entity_poly.entity_id
_entity_poly.type
_entity_poly.pdbx_seq_one_letter_code
_entity_poly.pdbx_strand_id
1 'polypeptide(L)'
;MAMETFILGEGGGRTEEEFTEKLTNARALINYLEEKGINARRSRIGRYTEFYDRYLSQKCSEQEVRDHLLFVMREMDEWSWIYRGLTIKEPDGFLELLKIAIGGPEYAKEETENTRPRNIQLELRVASYFLQAGYEVSFAGVEDLLVKIGRYRVFIECKRIGSAKQIRKRAKEAVRQLKRRYAGARGQSYGLAVLDVSRVIHPLQGIAMGVNETVARDGLRAQLVKLDRDYDTSDIFSKDRRLIAVWHQAIAPTIHEAENDIATRFSSLYSIYGREGQKKWDLFQQMKMAFEVV
;
A
#
# COMPACT_ATOMS: atom_id res chain seq x y z
N MET A 1 41.33 -17.43 18.59
CA MET A 1 41.76 -16.07 19.00
C MET A 1 42.20 -15.37 17.74
N ALA A 2 41.65 -14.24 17.30
CA ALA A 2 40.58 -13.43 17.83
C ALA A 2 39.87 -12.76 16.63
N MET A 3 38.55 -12.65 16.71
CA MET A 3 37.76 -11.74 15.87
C MET A 3 38.26 -10.33 16.16
N GLU A 4 38.81 -9.66 15.15
CA GLU A 4 39.06 -8.23 15.25
C GLU A 4 37.79 -7.47 14.88
N THR A 5 37.27 -6.86 15.92
CA THR A 5 36.23 -5.85 16.04
C THR A 5 36.34 -4.79 14.93
N PHE A 6 35.34 -4.73 14.03
CA PHE A 6 35.15 -3.56 13.18
C PHE A 6 34.35 -2.51 13.94
N ILE A 7 35.04 -1.42 14.25
CA ILE A 7 34.54 -0.20 14.87
C ILE A 7 33.62 0.50 13.86
N LEU A 8 32.38 0.76 14.27
CA LEU A 8 31.44 1.63 13.55
C LEU A 8 31.96 3.07 13.61
N GLY A 9 32.45 3.56 12.47
CA GLY A 9 32.82 4.96 12.27
C GLY A 9 31.64 5.79 11.76
N GLU A 10 31.43 6.93 12.40
CA GLU A 10 30.41 7.94 12.13
C GLU A 10 30.45 8.51 10.71
N GLY A 11 29.28 8.88 10.18
CA GLY A 11 29.18 9.84 9.06
C GLY A 11 28.47 9.36 7.80
N GLY A 12 27.34 8.66 7.91
CA GLY A 12 26.35 8.54 6.84
C GLY A 12 25.17 9.47 7.13
N GLY A 13 24.95 10.47 6.29
CA GLY A 13 23.88 11.46 6.46
C GLY A 13 22.50 10.81 6.49
N ARG A 14 21.96 10.72 7.72
CA ARG A 14 20.57 10.55 8.18
C ARG A 14 19.53 9.89 7.28
N THR A 15 19.04 8.80 7.86
CA THR A 15 17.82 8.04 7.51
C THR A 15 16.78 8.17 8.64
N GLU A 16 17.12 8.92 9.70
CA GLU A 16 16.23 9.35 10.77
C GLU A 16 15.04 10.16 10.26
N GLU A 17 15.19 10.92 9.17
CA GLU A 17 14.11 11.74 8.61
C GLU A 17 12.95 10.88 8.10
N GLU A 18 13.20 9.74 7.45
CA GLU A 18 12.14 8.84 6.99
C GLU A 18 11.40 8.17 8.16
N PHE A 19 12.12 7.64 9.15
CA PHE A 19 11.49 6.99 10.31
C PHE A 19 10.76 8.01 11.19
N THR A 20 11.36 9.18 11.42
CA THR A 20 10.78 10.25 12.24
C THR A 20 9.57 10.87 11.56
N GLU A 21 9.59 11.05 10.24
CA GLU A 21 8.43 11.53 9.50
C GLU A 21 7.28 10.51 9.55
N LYS A 22 7.55 9.23 9.29
CA LYS A 22 6.56 8.15 9.41
C LYS A 22 5.97 8.09 10.82
N LEU A 23 6.81 8.21 11.85
CA LEU A 23 6.38 8.28 13.25
C LEU A 23 5.50 9.50 13.53
N THR A 24 5.89 10.66 13.01
CA THR A 24 5.15 11.93 13.16
C THR A 24 3.77 11.82 12.52
N ASN A 25 3.69 11.35 11.28
CA ASN A 25 2.44 11.14 10.56
C ASN A 25 1.53 10.13 11.26
N ALA A 26 2.08 9.02 11.76
CA ALA A 26 1.33 8.02 12.50
C ALA A 26 0.77 8.57 13.83
N ARG A 27 1.56 9.34 14.58
CA ARG A 27 1.12 10.01 15.81
C ARG A 27 0.03 11.04 15.54
N ALA A 28 0.17 11.80 14.47
CA ALA A 28 -0.84 12.77 14.07
C ALA A 28 -2.16 12.07 13.68
N LEU A 29 -2.10 10.93 12.98
CA LEU A 29 -3.26 10.10 12.69
C LEU A 29 -3.91 9.52 13.96
N ILE A 30 -3.11 9.06 14.93
CA ILE A 30 -3.61 8.61 16.24
C ILE A 30 -4.33 9.75 16.96
N ASN A 31 -3.73 10.94 17.04
CA ASN A 31 -4.33 12.09 17.70
C ASN A 31 -5.65 12.50 17.04
N TYR A 32 -5.68 12.56 15.71
CA TYR A 32 -6.90 12.80 14.94
C TYR A 32 -8.02 11.80 15.29
N LEU A 33 -7.70 10.51 15.45
CA LEU A 33 -8.68 9.49 15.86
C LEU A 33 -9.17 9.67 17.30
N GLU A 34 -8.26 9.98 18.23
CA GLU A 34 -8.60 10.23 19.64
C GLU A 34 -9.51 11.46 19.79
N GLU A 35 -9.27 12.53 19.02
CA GLU A 35 -10.13 13.73 18.96
C GLU A 35 -11.56 13.41 18.49
N LYS A 36 -11.72 12.34 17.68
CA LYS A 36 -13.02 11.80 17.24
C LYS A 36 -13.59 10.75 18.20
N GLY A 37 -12.97 10.55 19.37
CA GLY A 37 -13.42 9.58 20.38
C GLY A 37 -13.08 8.13 20.07
N ILE A 38 -12.12 7.86 19.17
CA ILE A 38 -11.69 6.52 18.79
C ILE A 38 -10.35 6.22 19.47
N ASN A 39 -10.31 5.16 20.29
CA ASN A 39 -9.08 4.73 20.95
C ASN A 39 -8.11 4.07 19.95
N ALA A 40 -7.18 4.84 19.42
CA ALA A 40 -6.17 4.40 18.47
C ALA A 40 -4.84 4.04 19.15
N ARG A 41 -4.59 4.51 20.38
CA ARG A 41 -3.34 4.20 21.10
C ARG A 41 -3.15 2.71 21.38
N ARG A 42 -4.23 1.97 21.65
CA ARG A 42 -4.16 0.50 21.88
C ARG A 42 -4.25 -0.35 20.61
N SER A 43 -4.36 0.32 19.45
CA SER A 43 -4.49 -0.33 18.15
C SER A 43 -3.13 -0.74 17.57
N ARG A 44 -3.12 -1.31 16.36
CA ARG A 44 -1.87 -1.72 15.69
C ARG A 44 -0.93 -0.54 15.45
N ILE A 45 -1.47 0.59 14.97
CA ILE A 45 -0.66 1.79 14.72
C ILE A 45 -0.04 2.33 16.02
N GLY A 46 -0.76 2.27 17.15
CA GLY A 46 -0.22 2.66 18.44
C GLY A 46 1.00 1.82 18.85
N ARG A 47 0.89 0.49 18.77
CA ARG A 47 2.01 -0.42 19.07
C ARG A 47 3.20 -0.22 18.13
N TYR A 48 2.94 0.08 16.86
CA TYR A 48 4.00 0.40 15.90
C TYR A 48 4.74 1.70 16.27
N THR A 49 4.01 2.73 16.72
CA THR A 49 4.64 3.97 17.20
C THR A 49 5.49 3.74 18.45
N GLU A 50 5.02 2.89 19.39
CA GLU A 50 5.79 2.50 20.58
C GLU A 50 7.06 1.71 20.20
N PHE A 51 6.96 0.80 19.23
CA PHE A 51 8.12 0.09 18.71
C PHE A 51 9.12 1.04 18.04
N TYR A 52 8.68 1.98 17.21
CA TYR A 52 9.55 2.99 16.60
C TYR A 52 10.23 3.88 17.64
N ASP A 53 9.52 4.32 18.68
CA ASP A 53 10.11 5.10 19.78
C ASP A 53 11.23 4.34 20.47
N ARG A 54 10.99 3.06 20.78
CA ARG A 54 12.01 2.20 21.38
C ARG A 54 13.17 1.96 20.42
N TYR A 55 12.90 1.74 19.13
CA TYR A 55 13.92 1.51 18.11
C TYR A 55 14.83 2.73 17.94
N LEU A 56 14.25 3.92 17.73
CA LEU A 56 14.99 5.18 17.59
C LEU A 56 15.75 5.56 18.88
N SER A 57 15.20 5.20 20.05
CA SER A 57 15.88 5.39 21.33
C SER A 57 16.89 4.30 21.66
N GLN A 58 17.16 3.34 20.77
CA GLN A 58 18.05 2.20 20.98
C GLN A 58 17.69 1.33 22.20
N LYS A 59 16.38 1.20 22.49
CA LYS A 59 15.79 0.43 23.61
C LYS A 59 15.15 -0.89 23.16
N CYS A 60 15.33 -1.28 21.90
CA CYS A 60 14.94 -2.60 21.39
C CYS A 60 16.10 -3.58 21.56
N SER A 61 15.79 -4.80 21.99
CA SER A 61 16.74 -5.91 21.88
C SER A 61 16.98 -6.26 20.41
N GLU A 62 18.13 -6.88 20.11
CA GLU A 62 18.40 -7.32 18.74
C GLU A 62 17.35 -8.31 18.21
N GLN A 63 16.79 -9.14 19.09
CA GLN A 63 15.76 -10.10 18.71
C GLN A 63 14.48 -9.39 18.28
N GLU A 64 14.05 -8.37 19.02
CA GLU A 64 12.90 -7.55 18.65
C GLU A 64 13.11 -6.84 17.31
N VAL A 65 14.31 -6.31 17.08
CA VAL A 65 14.65 -5.67 15.80
C VAL A 65 14.56 -6.69 14.66
N ARG A 66 15.18 -7.86 14.80
CA ARG A 66 15.14 -8.93 13.79
C ARG A 66 13.72 -9.41 13.49
N ASP A 67 12.88 -9.55 14.51
CA ASP A 67 11.55 -10.14 14.38
C ASP A 67 10.48 -9.16 13.87
N HIS A 68 10.67 -7.86 14.11
CA HIS A 68 9.59 -6.87 13.94
C HIS A 68 9.93 -5.68 13.04
N LEU A 69 11.20 -5.29 12.87
CA LEU A 69 11.53 -4.03 12.19
C LEU A 69 10.96 -3.96 10.78
N LEU A 70 11.23 -4.96 9.94
CA LEU A 70 10.77 -5.00 8.54
C LEU A 70 9.25 -4.93 8.43
N PHE A 71 8.56 -5.52 9.40
CA PHE A 71 7.11 -5.52 9.50
C PHE A 71 6.56 -4.14 9.82
N VAL A 72 7.10 -3.55 10.87
CA VAL A 72 6.66 -2.23 11.32
C VAL A 72 7.01 -1.18 10.27
N MET A 73 8.16 -1.28 9.61
CA MET A 73 8.53 -0.42 8.47
C MET A 73 7.47 -0.37 7.39
N ARG A 74 7.12 -1.53 6.85
CA ARG A 74 6.10 -1.60 5.80
C ARG A 74 4.78 -1.00 6.26
N GLU A 75 4.29 -1.36 7.44
CA GLU A 75 2.97 -0.91 7.89
C GLU A 75 2.96 0.58 8.25
N MET A 76 4.06 1.13 8.79
CA MET A 76 4.21 2.56 9.07
C MET A 76 4.22 3.40 7.80
N ASP A 77 4.82 2.90 6.71
CA ASP A 77 4.71 3.53 5.40
C ASP A 77 3.27 3.57 4.86
N GLU A 78 2.53 2.46 4.99
CA GLU A 78 1.11 2.43 4.62
C GLU A 78 0.30 3.47 5.42
N TRP A 79 0.55 3.61 6.73
CA TRP A 79 -0.12 4.61 7.58
C TRP A 79 0.29 6.05 7.26
N SER A 80 1.56 6.29 6.97
CA SER A 80 2.08 7.61 6.56
C SER A 80 1.36 8.11 5.31
N TRP A 81 1.20 7.26 4.30
CA TRP A 81 0.44 7.59 3.09
C TRP A 81 -1.03 7.90 3.36
N ILE A 82 -1.70 7.09 4.19
CA ILE A 82 -3.10 7.31 4.58
C ILE A 82 -3.26 8.68 5.25
N TYR A 83 -2.36 9.04 6.18
CA TYR A 83 -2.40 10.34 6.84
C TYR A 83 -2.17 11.49 5.85
N ARG A 84 -1.18 11.39 4.95
CA ARG A 84 -0.95 12.40 3.91
C ARG A 84 -2.21 12.66 3.07
N GLY A 85 -2.90 11.60 2.62
CA GLY A 85 -4.18 11.73 1.92
C GLY A 85 -5.27 12.42 2.76
N LEU A 86 -5.41 12.05 4.04
CA LEU A 86 -6.37 12.65 4.95
C LEU A 86 -6.16 14.16 5.11
N THR A 87 -4.90 14.62 5.16
CA THR A 87 -4.57 16.06 5.31
C THR A 87 -5.00 16.92 4.12
N ILE A 88 -5.19 16.32 2.94
CA ILE A 88 -5.72 17.01 1.76
C ILE A 88 -7.22 17.26 1.91
N LYS A 89 -7.96 16.20 2.23
CA LYS A 89 -9.42 16.22 2.44
C LYS A 89 -9.85 14.91 3.08
N GLU A 90 -10.77 14.97 4.03
CA GLU A 90 -11.48 13.81 4.57
C GLU A 90 -12.66 13.42 3.65
N PRO A 91 -12.63 12.25 2.98
CA PRO A 91 -13.76 11.78 2.17
C PRO A 91 -14.93 11.28 3.02
N ASP A 92 -16.14 11.34 2.46
CA ASP A 92 -17.32 10.72 3.06
C ASP A 92 -17.09 9.21 3.31
N GLY A 93 -17.37 8.75 4.54
CA GLY A 93 -17.20 7.37 4.97
C GLY A 93 -15.76 6.98 5.37
N PHE A 94 -14.78 7.87 5.21
CA PHE A 94 -13.38 7.58 5.51
C PHE A 94 -13.13 7.28 6.99
N LEU A 95 -13.72 8.06 7.90
CA LEU A 95 -13.54 7.87 9.35
C LEU A 95 -14.00 6.48 9.83
N GLU A 96 -15.14 6.01 9.33
CA GLU A 96 -15.68 4.68 9.68
C GLU A 96 -14.77 3.55 9.17
N LEU A 97 -14.23 3.69 7.97
CA LEU A 97 -13.26 2.74 7.43
C LEU A 97 -11.94 2.79 8.19
N LEU A 98 -11.46 3.97 8.54
CA LEU A 98 -10.23 4.16 9.32
C LEU A 98 -10.35 3.51 10.70
N LYS A 99 -11.50 3.65 11.36
CA LYS A 99 -11.82 2.97 12.64
C LYS A 99 -11.73 1.44 12.52
N ILE A 100 -12.16 0.87 11.40
CA ILE A 100 -12.05 -0.58 11.17
C ILE A 100 -10.60 -0.97 10.86
N ALA A 101 -9.90 -0.16 10.05
CA ALA A 101 -8.55 -0.44 9.58
C ALA A 101 -7.53 -0.54 10.72
N ILE A 102 -7.66 0.26 11.78
CA ILE A 102 -6.74 0.21 12.93
C ILE A 102 -6.89 -1.07 13.78
N GLY A 103 -7.99 -1.82 13.64
CA GLY A 103 -8.24 -3.06 14.36
C GLY A 103 -7.45 -4.27 13.82
N GLY A 104 -7.69 -5.45 14.39
CA GLY A 104 -7.02 -6.71 14.00
C GLY A 104 -5.75 -7.01 14.80
N PRO A 105 -5.11 -8.18 14.56
CA PRO A 105 -3.90 -8.58 15.28
C PRO A 105 -2.70 -7.76 14.83
N GLU A 106 -1.77 -7.52 15.76
CA GLU A 106 -0.60 -6.66 15.57
C GLU A 106 0.20 -7.02 14.34
N TYR A 107 0.60 -8.28 14.23
CA TYR A 107 1.43 -8.72 13.12
C TYR A 107 0.58 -9.44 12.06
N ALA A 108 0.87 -9.23 10.77
CA ALA A 108 0.09 -9.85 9.69
C ALA A 108 0.27 -11.37 9.63
N LYS A 109 1.33 -11.89 10.26
CA LYS A 109 1.56 -13.33 10.45
C LYS A 109 0.55 -13.96 11.42
N GLU A 110 -0.09 -13.14 12.26
CA GLU A 110 -1.09 -13.55 13.26
C GLU A 110 -2.53 -13.40 12.75
N GLU A 111 -2.72 -12.92 11.52
CA GLU A 111 -4.05 -12.88 10.91
C GLU A 111 -4.62 -14.28 10.72
N THR A 112 -5.78 -14.51 11.32
CA THR A 112 -6.68 -15.61 10.95
C THR A 112 -7.49 -15.22 9.71
N GLU A 113 -8.54 -15.99 9.37
CA GLU A 113 -9.36 -15.76 8.16
C GLU A 113 -9.94 -14.33 8.03
N ASN A 114 -9.99 -13.55 9.12
CA ASN A 114 -10.48 -12.17 9.10
C ASN A 114 -9.38 -11.14 8.73
N THR A 115 -9.17 -10.97 7.42
CA THR A 115 -8.22 -9.99 6.86
C THR A 115 -8.86 -8.62 6.58
N ARG A 116 -10.04 -8.32 7.14
CA ARG A 116 -10.82 -7.12 6.78
C ARG A 116 -10.11 -5.81 7.15
N PRO A 117 -9.53 -5.63 8.35
CA PRO A 117 -8.82 -4.38 8.69
C PRO A 117 -7.70 -4.05 7.70
N ARG A 118 -6.86 -5.03 7.34
CA ARG A 118 -5.76 -4.83 6.40
C ARG A 118 -6.21 -4.68 4.94
N ASN A 119 -7.35 -5.27 4.55
CA ASN A 119 -7.95 -4.99 3.26
C ASN A 119 -8.43 -3.54 3.16
N ILE A 120 -9.09 -3.03 4.21
CA ILE A 120 -9.53 -1.63 4.27
C ILE A 120 -8.31 -0.69 4.32
N GLN A 121 -7.26 -1.05 5.06
CA GLN A 121 -6.00 -0.29 5.07
C GLN A 121 -5.43 -0.11 3.64
N LEU A 122 -5.47 -1.16 2.80
CA LEU A 122 -5.08 -1.05 1.40
C LEU A 122 -6.00 -0.09 0.62
N GLU A 123 -7.31 -0.14 0.82
CA GLU A 123 -8.25 0.76 0.18
C GLU A 123 -8.02 2.23 0.57
N LEU A 124 -7.81 2.51 1.86
CA LEU A 124 -7.48 3.84 2.37
C LEU A 124 -6.15 4.34 1.82
N ARG A 125 -5.15 3.46 1.71
CA ARG A 125 -3.85 3.78 1.10
C ARG A 125 -4.01 4.16 -0.36
N VAL A 126 -4.73 3.36 -1.16
CA VAL A 126 -4.97 3.68 -2.57
C VAL A 126 -5.75 4.99 -2.71
N ALA A 127 -6.78 5.19 -1.89
CA ALA A 127 -7.53 6.44 -1.86
C ALA A 127 -6.65 7.66 -1.59
N SER A 128 -5.66 7.53 -0.69
CA SER A 128 -4.73 8.61 -0.37
C SER A 128 -3.94 9.09 -1.59
N TYR A 129 -3.60 8.20 -2.53
CA TYR A 129 -2.90 8.57 -3.76
C TYR A 129 -3.79 9.42 -4.67
N PHE A 130 -5.06 9.07 -4.78
CA PHE A 130 -6.03 9.87 -5.54
C PHE A 130 -6.33 11.21 -4.86
N LEU A 131 -6.40 11.28 -3.53
CA LEU A 131 -6.58 12.55 -2.83
C LEU A 131 -5.40 13.49 -3.05
N GLN A 132 -4.17 13.00 -2.90
CA GLN A 132 -2.95 13.78 -3.11
C GLN A 132 -2.80 14.28 -4.55
N ALA A 133 -3.30 13.52 -5.52
CA ALA A 133 -3.35 13.94 -6.92
C ALA A 133 -4.56 14.84 -7.26
N GLY A 134 -5.36 15.24 -6.26
CA GLY A 134 -6.44 16.22 -6.41
C GLY A 134 -7.77 15.66 -6.91
N TYR A 135 -7.97 14.34 -6.92
CA TYR A 135 -9.23 13.74 -7.34
C TYR A 135 -10.28 13.75 -6.23
N GLU A 136 -11.55 13.79 -6.63
CA GLU A 136 -12.66 13.57 -5.72
C GLU A 136 -12.82 12.06 -5.43
N VAL A 137 -12.61 11.70 -4.17
CA VAL A 137 -12.74 10.33 -3.66
C VAL A 137 -13.97 10.21 -2.77
N SER A 138 -14.65 9.07 -2.82
CA SER A 138 -15.80 8.74 -1.96
C SER A 138 -15.80 7.25 -1.60
N PHE A 139 -16.26 6.94 -0.39
CA PHE A 139 -16.51 5.57 0.10
C PHE A 139 -18.00 5.29 0.34
N ALA A 140 -18.89 5.87 -0.46
CA ALA A 140 -20.33 5.73 -0.28
C ALA A 140 -20.82 4.29 -0.58
N GLY A 141 -20.84 3.44 0.45
CA GLY A 141 -21.25 2.03 0.38
C GLY A 141 -20.37 1.15 1.29
N VAL A 142 -20.81 -0.07 1.61
CA VAL A 142 -20.09 -0.92 2.61
C VAL A 142 -18.71 -1.37 2.13
N GLU A 143 -18.39 -1.31 0.82
CA GLU A 143 -17.04 -1.53 0.27
C GLU A 143 -16.97 -0.91 -1.15
N ASP A 144 -16.75 0.41 -1.31
CA ASP A 144 -16.77 1.04 -2.64
C ASP A 144 -15.84 2.26 -2.76
N LEU A 145 -14.53 2.05 -2.89
CA LEU A 145 -13.63 3.13 -3.31
C LEU A 145 -14.03 3.61 -4.72
N LEU A 146 -14.50 4.85 -4.81
CA LEU A 146 -14.93 5.50 -6.04
C LEU A 146 -14.14 6.80 -6.25
N VAL A 147 -13.63 6.98 -7.47
CA VAL A 147 -13.00 8.22 -7.92
C VAL A 147 -13.84 8.83 -9.04
N LYS A 148 -14.08 10.15 -8.99
CA LYS A 148 -14.73 10.88 -10.08
C LYS A 148 -13.71 11.58 -10.98
N ILE A 149 -13.90 11.44 -12.28
CA ILE A 149 -13.05 12.06 -13.31
C ILE A 149 -13.96 12.74 -14.33
N GLY A 150 -14.16 14.06 -14.16
CA GLY A 150 -15.19 14.80 -14.88
C GLY A 150 -16.56 14.16 -14.66
N ARG A 151 -17.22 13.72 -15.75
CA ARG A 151 -18.52 13.01 -15.68
C ARG A 151 -18.42 11.51 -15.42
N TYR A 152 -17.21 10.96 -15.34
CA TYR A 152 -16.97 9.53 -15.26
C TYR A 152 -16.80 9.05 -13.83
N ARG A 153 -17.29 7.85 -13.56
CA ARG A 153 -17.15 7.16 -12.28
C ARG A 153 -16.17 6.00 -12.44
N VAL A 154 -15.07 6.00 -11.68
CA VAL A 154 -14.09 4.93 -11.69
C VAL A 154 -14.13 4.19 -10.35
N PHE A 155 -14.69 2.99 -10.37
CA PHE A 155 -14.69 2.10 -9.21
C PHE A 155 -13.35 1.41 -9.08
N ILE A 156 -12.79 1.41 -7.89
CA ILE A 156 -11.49 0.80 -7.60
C ILE A 156 -11.70 -0.41 -6.71
N GLU A 157 -11.19 -1.55 -7.15
CA GLU A 157 -11.28 -2.81 -6.41
C GLU A 157 -9.89 -3.24 -5.96
N CYS A 158 -9.67 -3.21 -4.64
CA CYS A 158 -8.38 -3.53 -4.05
C CYS A 158 -8.34 -4.99 -3.57
N LYS A 159 -7.24 -5.69 -3.84
CA LYS A 159 -7.01 -7.06 -3.35
C LYS A 159 -5.59 -7.20 -2.83
N ARG A 160 -5.47 -7.54 -1.55
CA ARG A 160 -4.21 -8.00 -0.95
C ARG A 160 -4.02 -9.48 -1.28
N ILE A 161 -2.94 -9.80 -1.98
CA ILE A 161 -2.64 -11.16 -2.42
C ILE A 161 -1.69 -11.80 -1.42
N GLY A 162 -2.20 -12.74 -0.62
CA GLY A 162 -1.41 -13.40 0.42
C GLY A 162 -0.45 -14.47 -0.09
N SER A 163 -0.69 -15.02 -1.27
CA SER A 163 0.13 -16.07 -1.88
C SER A 163 -0.09 -16.16 -3.39
N ALA A 164 0.91 -16.66 -4.12
CA ALA A 164 0.85 -16.88 -5.57
C ALA A 164 -0.41 -17.66 -6.02
N LYS A 165 -0.76 -18.73 -5.31
CA LYS A 165 -1.95 -19.56 -5.60
C LYS A 165 -3.28 -18.79 -5.53
N GLN A 166 -3.31 -17.64 -4.86
CA GLN A 166 -4.51 -16.81 -4.73
C GLN A 166 -4.66 -15.78 -5.86
N ILE A 167 -3.61 -15.47 -6.64
CA ILE A 167 -3.62 -14.38 -7.65
C ILE A 167 -4.85 -14.50 -8.57
N ARG A 168 -5.00 -15.62 -9.27
CA ARG A 168 -6.11 -15.81 -10.22
C ARG A 168 -7.48 -15.81 -9.53
N LYS A 169 -7.58 -16.37 -8.32
CA LYS A 169 -8.83 -16.35 -7.54
C LYS A 169 -9.24 -14.92 -7.21
N ARG A 170 -8.32 -14.11 -6.70
CA ARG A 170 -8.55 -12.72 -6.34
C ARG A 170 -8.81 -11.83 -7.56
N ALA A 171 -8.16 -12.10 -8.69
CA ALA A 171 -8.47 -11.42 -9.96
C ALA A 171 -9.92 -11.66 -10.40
N LYS A 172 -10.41 -12.91 -10.35
CA LYS A 172 -11.82 -13.24 -10.64
C LYS A 172 -12.78 -12.56 -9.66
N GLU A 173 -12.44 -12.53 -8.37
CA GLU A 173 -13.22 -11.83 -7.35
C GLU A 173 -13.33 -10.33 -7.67
N ALA A 174 -12.21 -9.70 -8.03
CA ALA A 174 -12.17 -8.28 -8.35
C ALA A 174 -13.04 -7.93 -9.57
N VAL A 175 -12.92 -8.67 -10.67
CA VAL A 175 -13.77 -8.49 -11.86
C VAL A 175 -15.25 -8.66 -11.52
N ARG A 176 -15.60 -9.66 -10.70
CA ARG A 176 -16.97 -9.90 -10.27
C ARG A 176 -17.52 -8.74 -9.43
N GLN A 177 -16.74 -8.19 -8.50
CA GLN A 177 -17.15 -7.05 -7.68
C GLN A 177 -17.31 -5.78 -8.54
N LEU A 178 -16.34 -5.48 -9.40
CA LEU A 178 -16.44 -4.37 -10.34
C LEU A 178 -17.68 -4.45 -11.22
N LYS A 179 -17.97 -5.61 -11.82
CA LYS A 179 -19.17 -5.82 -12.65
C LYS A 179 -20.47 -5.58 -11.89
N ARG A 180 -20.55 -5.97 -10.61
CA ARG A 180 -21.73 -5.67 -9.76
C ARG A 180 -21.89 -4.17 -9.55
N ARG A 181 -20.80 -3.46 -9.26
CA ARG A 181 -20.81 -1.99 -9.06
C ARG A 181 -21.27 -1.26 -10.33
N TYR A 182 -20.79 -1.68 -11.49
CA TYR A 182 -21.24 -1.09 -12.76
C TYR A 182 -22.73 -1.25 -13.01
N ALA A 183 -23.31 -2.39 -12.62
CA ALA A 183 -24.73 -2.69 -12.83
C ALA A 183 -25.65 -1.85 -11.94
N GLY A 184 -25.20 -1.53 -10.71
CA GLY A 184 -25.91 -0.64 -9.80
C GLY A 184 -25.67 0.85 -10.04
N ALA A 185 -24.66 1.21 -10.82
CA ALA A 185 -24.26 2.60 -11.02
C ALA A 185 -25.11 3.31 -12.09
N ARG A 186 -25.57 4.53 -11.75
CA ARG A 186 -26.07 5.47 -12.74
C ARG A 186 -24.91 6.14 -13.47
N GLY A 187 -24.96 6.18 -14.81
CA GLY A 187 -24.00 6.88 -15.66
C GLY A 187 -22.84 6.02 -16.18
N GLN A 188 -21.91 6.67 -16.88
CA GLN A 188 -20.74 6.01 -17.48
C GLN A 188 -19.71 5.66 -16.41
N SER A 189 -19.60 4.35 -16.14
CA SER A 189 -18.75 3.81 -15.08
C SER A 189 -17.69 2.86 -15.64
N TYR A 190 -16.51 2.91 -15.04
CA TYR A 190 -15.34 2.12 -15.39
C TYR A 190 -14.73 1.51 -14.13
N GLY A 191 -13.82 0.54 -14.32
CA GLY A 191 -13.12 -0.09 -13.21
C GLY A 191 -11.60 0.03 -13.31
N LEU A 192 -10.98 0.05 -12.13
CA LEU A 192 -9.56 -0.15 -11.91
C LEU A 192 -9.41 -1.26 -10.87
N ALA A 193 -8.59 -2.26 -11.17
CA ALA A 193 -8.24 -3.28 -10.17
C ALA A 193 -6.87 -2.96 -9.59
N VAL A 194 -6.72 -3.01 -8.27
CA VAL A 194 -5.43 -2.83 -7.59
C VAL A 194 -5.08 -4.12 -6.86
N LEU A 195 -3.96 -4.73 -7.23
CA LEU A 195 -3.46 -5.97 -6.65
C LEU A 195 -2.19 -5.68 -5.86
N ASP A 196 -2.27 -5.70 -4.53
CA ASP A 196 -1.08 -5.66 -3.66
C ASP A 196 -0.49 -7.06 -3.60
N VAL A 197 0.66 -7.23 -4.27
CA VAL A 197 1.37 -8.51 -4.40
C VAL A 197 2.61 -8.60 -3.52
N SER A 198 2.77 -7.65 -2.59
CA SER A 198 3.94 -7.53 -1.73
C SER A 198 4.27 -8.82 -0.98
N ARG A 199 3.25 -9.53 -0.46
CA ARG A 199 3.43 -10.82 0.25
C ARG A 199 3.78 -11.98 -0.69
N VAL A 200 3.48 -11.88 -1.98
CA VAL A 200 3.85 -12.89 -2.97
C VAL A 200 5.31 -12.73 -3.37
N ILE A 201 5.75 -11.48 -3.55
CA ILE A 201 7.12 -11.16 -3.94
C ILE A 201 8.09 -11.36 -2.78
N HIS A 202 7.70 -10.93 -1.57
CA HIS A 202 8.47 -11.09 -0.34
C HIS A 202 7.70 -11.93 0.69
N PRO A 203 7.61 -13.27 0.48
CA PRO A 203 7.05 -14.15 1.48
C PRO A 203 7.89 -14.08 2.75
N LEU A 204 7.25 -14.07 3.93
CA LEU A 204 7.89 -13.83 5.24
C LEU A 204 8.51 -12.44 5.43
N GLN A 205 8.17 -11.48 4.56
CA GLN A 205 8.66 -10.08 4.65
C GLN A 205 10.18 -9.96 4.44
N GLY A 206 10.65 -10.60 3.39
CA GLY A 206 12.02 -10.41 2.91
C GLY A 206 12.32 -8.95 2.55
N ILE A 207 13.60 -8.65 2.54
CA ILE A 207 14.17 -7.38 2.12
C ILE A 207 14.55 -7.45 0.63
N ALA A 208 14.36 -6.37 -0.11
CA ALA A 208 15.03 -6.19 -1.40
C ALA A 208 16.40 -5.52 -1.17
N MET A 209 17.42 -5.88 -1.94
CA MET A 209 18.77 -5.33 -1.78
C MET A 209 19.20 -4.67 -3.08
N GLY A 210 19.89 -3.55 -2.96
CA GLY A 210 20.54 -2.87 -4.07
C GLY A 210 21.75 -2.11 -3.59
N VAL A 211 22.68 -1.82 -4.50
CA VAL A 211 23.84 -0.97 -4.17
C VAL A 211 23.43 0.46 -3.82
N ASN A 212 22.28 0.91 -4.33
CA ASN A 212 21.63 2.18 -4.02
C ASN A 212 20.10 2.05 -4.21
N GLU A 213 19.38 3.13 -3.88
CA GLU A 213 17.93 3.24 -4.04
C GLU A 213 17.41 2.81 -5.43
N THR A 214 18.04 3.30 -6.50
CA THR A 214 17.57 3.06 -7.87
C THR A 214 17.65 1.57 -8.21
N VAL A 215 18.75 0.93 -7.83
CA VAL A 215 18.95 -0.51 -8.10
C VAL A 215 17.98 -1.36 -7.27
N ALA A 216 17.73 -1.00 -6.01
CA ALA A 216 16.75 -1.70 -5.18
C ALA A 216 15.33 -1.59 -5.77
N ARG A 217 14.95 -0.40 -6.25
CA ARG A 217 13.67 -0.16 -6.95
C ARG A 217 13.55 -0.98 -8.23
N ASP A 218 14.58 -1.00 -9.05
CA ASP A 218 14.58 -1.73 -10.31
C ASP A 218 14.51 -3.24 -10.08
N GLY A 219 15.16 -3.74 -9.02
CA GLY A 219 15.02 -5.12 -8.55
C GLY A 219 13.58 -5.49 -8.18
N LEU A 220 12.91 -4.66 -7.38
CA LEU A 220 11.49 -4.85 -7.01
C LEU A 220 10.58 -4.78 -8.25
N ARG A 221 10.87 -3.87 -9.19
CA ARG A 221 10.13 -3.77 -10.46
C ARG A 221 10.32 -5.02 -11.33
N ALA A 222 11.54 -5.57 -11.41
CA ALA A 222 11.81 -6.79 -12.16
C ALA A 222 11.04 -7.99 -11.58
N GLN A 223 10.90 -8.06 -10.25
CA GLN A 223 10.09 -9.08 -9.59
C GLN A 223 8.59 -8.93 -9.91
N LEU A 224 8.07 -7.70 -9.97
CA LEU A 224 6.70 -7.44 -10.42
C LEU A 224 6.48 -7.91 -11.87
N VAL A 225 7.40 -7.59 -12.78
CA VAL A 225 7.35 -8.02 -14.19
C VAL A 225 7.39 -9.55 -14.30
N LYS A 226 8.23 -10.21 -13.50
CA LYS A 226 8.26 -11.67 -13.43
C LYS A 226 6.93 -12.24 -12.93
N LEU A 227 6.37 -11.69 -11.86
CA LEU A 227 5.09 -12.14 -11.29
C LEU A 227 3.93 -11.98 -12.29
N ASP A 228 3.84 -10.86 -12.99
CA ASP A 228 2.80 -10.61 -14.00
C ASP A 228 2.88 -11.62 -15.16
N ARG A 229 4.09 -11.95 -15.61
CA ARG A 229 4.33 -12.99 -16.63
C ARG A 229 3.98 -14.40 -16.13
N ASP A 230 4.43 -14.77 -14.93
CA ASP A 230 4.27 -16.13 -14.40
C ASP A 230 2.81 -16.43 -14.03
N TYR A 231 2.02 -15.41 -13.67
CA TYR A 231 0.63 -15.55 -13.22
C TYR A 231 -0.39 -14.84 -14.10
N ASP A 232 -0.03 -14.55 -15.36
CA ASP A 232 -0.78 -13.73 -16.34
C ASP A 232 -2.30 -13.80 -16.17
N THR A 233 -2.91 -12.70 -15.76
CA THR A 233 -4.36 -12.60 -15.52
C THR A 233 -5.13 -11.96 -16.67
N SER A 234 -4.50 -11.77 -17.82
CA SER A 234 -5.05 -11.09 -18.99
C SER A 234 -6.36 -11.72 -19.49
N ASP A 235 -6.49 -13.05 -19.49
CA ASP A 235 -7.70 -13.79 -19.88
C ASP A 235 -8.89 -13.58 -18.92
N ILE A 236 -8.63 -13.16 -17.68
CA ILE A 236 -9.65 -12.85 -16.68
C ILE A 236 -10.12 -11.40 -16.86
N PHE A 237 -9.17 -10.48 -16.90
CA PHE A 237 -9.45 -9.04 -16.91
C PHE A 237 -9.91 -8.51 -18.27
N SER A 238 -9.42 -9.07 -19.39
CA SER A 238 -9.85 -8.68 -20.75
C SER A 238 -11.34 -8.90 -21.01
N LYS A 239 -12.00 -9.79 -20.24
CA LYS A 239 -13.44 -10.06 -20.28
C LYS A 239 -14.29 -8.94 -19.67
N ASP A 240 -13.68 -7.96 -19.02
CA ASP A 240 -14.36 -6.76 -18.56
C ASP A 240 -14.09 -5.60 -19.53
N ARG A 241 -15.09 -5.30 -20.37
CA ARG A 241 -14.98 -4.23 -21.37
C ARG A 241 -14.86 -2.84 -20.73
N ARG A 242 -15.28 -2.67 -19.47
CA ARG A 242 -15.25 -1.39 -18.72
C ARG A 242 -14.01 -1.26 -17.82
N LEU A 243 -13.16 -2.28 -17.74
CA LEU A 243 -11.90 -2.19 -17.02
C LEU A 243 -10.90 -1.32 -17.78
N ILE A 244 -10.34 -0.33 -17.08
CA ILE A 244 -9.31 0.59 -17.58
C ILE A 244 -7.94 -0.09 -17.52
N ALA A 245 -7.54 -0.51 -16.32
CA ALA A 245 -6.25 -1.10 -16.05
C ALA A 245 -6.30 -2.05 -14.85
N VAL A 246 -5.25 -2.86 -14.73
CA VAL A 246 -4.87 -3.56 -13.50
C VAL A 246 -3.57 -2.92 -13.02
N TRP A 247 -3.55 -2.48 -11.77
CA TRP A 247 -2.41 -1.90 -11.09
C TRP A 247 -1.85 -2.92 -10.09
N HIS A 248 -0.71 -3.51 -10.41
CA HIS A 248 0.06 -4.31 -9.48
C HIS A 248 0.95 -3.41 -8.64
N GLN A 249 0.87 -3.52 -7.32
CA GLN A 249 1.70 -2.74 -6.40
C GLN A 249 2.46 -3.70 -5.48
N ALA A 250 3.73 -3.40 -5.23
CA ALA A 250 4.54 -4.04 -4.22
C ALA A 250 5.19 -3.00 -3.32
N ILE A 251 5.15 -3.26 -2.02
CA ILE A 251 5.89 -2.53 -1.00
C ILE A 251 6.84 -3.49 -0.29
N ALA A 252 8.12 -3.11 -0.17
CA ALA A 252 9.12 -3.88 0.53
C ALA A 252 10.14 -2.97 1.22
N PRO A 253 10.61 -3.33 2.41
CA PRO A 253 11.86 -2.79 2.93
C PRO A 253 13.02 -3.05 1.96
N THR A 254 13.92 -2.09 1.83
CA THR A 254 15.12 -2.18 0.98
C THR A 254 16.38 -1.84 1.76
N ILE A 255 17.47 -2.57 1.51
CA ILE A 255 18.81 -2.18 1.97
C ILE A 255 19.57 -1.56 0.81
N HIS A 256 20.23 -0.42 1.07
CA HIS A 256 21.14 0.24 0.15
C HIS A 256 22.57 0.09 0.66
N GLU A 257 23.33 -0.83 0.06
CA GLU A 257 24.63 -1.25 0.60
C GLU A 257 25.66 -0.11 0.69
N ALA A 258 25.73 0.75 -0.33
CA ALA A 258 26.70 1.86 -0.34
C ALA A 258 26.39 2.93 0.71
N GLU A 259 25.12 3.08 1.07
CA GLU A 259 24.62 4.08 2.03
C GLU A 259 24.51 3.50 3.44
N ASN A 260 24.65 2.17 3.59
CA ASN A 260 24.32 1.41 4.80
C ASN A 260 22.94 1.81 5.37
N ASP A 261 21.96 1.95 4.47
CA ASP A 261 20.63 2.44 4.77
C ASP A 261 19.56 1.34 4.60
N ILE A 262 18.50 1.44 5.39
CA ILE A 262 17.27 0.70 5.22
C ILE A 262 16.07 1.66 5.02
N ALA A 263 15.41 1.52 3.87
CA ALA A 263 14.22 2.31 3.52
C ALA A 263 13.04 1.37 3.22
N THR A 264 11.88 1.93 2.87
CA THR A 264 10.77 1.17 2.29
C THR A 264 10.50 1.69 0.90
N ARG A 265 10.36 0.78 -0.08
CA ARG A 265 10.12 1.16 -1.47
C ARG A 265 8.80 0.61 -1.98
N PHE A 266 8.12 1.47 -2.74
CA PHE A 266 6.97 1.12 -3.55
C PHE A 266 7.43 0.89 -4.99
N SER A 267 6.83 -0.10 -5.63
CA SER A 267 6.96 -0.28 -7.08
C SER A 267 5.61 -0.68 -7.64
N SER A 268 5.39 -0.26 -8.89
CA SER A 268 4.12 -0.40 -9.58
C SER A 268 4.30 -0.90 -11.00
N LEU A 269 3.41 -1.79 -11.43
CA LEU A 269 3.29 -2.27 -12.80
C LEU A 269 1.82 -2.18 -13.24
N TYR A 270 1.58 -1.74 -14.48
CA TYR A 270 0.23 -1.52 -15.00
C TYR A 270 0.00 -2.34 -16.26
N SER A 271 -1.12 -3.06 -16.27
CA SER A 271 -1.65 -3.74 -17.46
C SER A 271 -2.86 -2.95 -17.94
N ILE A 272 -2.71 -2.22 -19.06
CA ILE A 272 -3.72 -1.29 -19.58
C ILE A 272 -4.62 -2.01 -20.59
N TYR A 273 -5.94 -1.91 -20.42
CA TYR A 273 -6.94 -2.59 -21.27
C TYR A 273 -7.66 -1.63 -22.23
N GLY A 274 -7.17 -0.39 -22.37
CA GLY A 274 -7.55 0.59 -23.39
C GLY A 274 -6.41 0.85 -24.37
N ARG A 275 -6.73 1.16 -25.62
CA ARG A 275 -5.76 1.63 -26.63
C ARG A 275 -5.85 3.13 -26.82
N GLU A 276 -4.79 3.73 -27.32
CA GLU A 276 -4.78 5.15 -27.70
C GLU A 276 -5.98 5.50 -28.59
N GLY A 277 -6.60 6.67 -28.33
CA GLY A 277 -7.85 7.09 -28.94
C GLY A 277 -9.13 6.48 -28.33
N GLN A 278 -9.02 5.51 -27.42
CA GLN A 278 -10.17 4.98 -26.67
C GLN A 278 -10.37 5.72 -25.35
N LYS A 279 -11.63 5.87 -24.93
CA LYS A 279 -11.97 6.53 -23.66
C LYS A 279 -11.25 5.95 -22.43
N LYS A 280 -11.01 4.64 -22.41
CA LYS A 280 -10.29 3.98 -21.30
C LYS A 280 -8.81 4.40 -21.23
N TRP A 281 -8.19 4.64 -22.38
CA TRP A 281 -6.84 5.20 -22.44
C TRP A 281 -6.83 6.63 -21.93
N ASP A 282 -7.75 7.47 -22.37
CA ASP A 282 -7.85 8.86 -21.86
C ASP A 282 -8.03 8.91 -20.35
N LEU A 283 -8.88 8.02 -19.80
CA LEU A 283 -9.09 7.92 -18.35
C LEU A 283 -7.84 7.41 -17.63
N PHE A 284 -7.11 6.44 -18.19
CA PHE A 284 -5.84 6.00 -17.63
C PHE A 284 -4.83 7.14 -17.57
N GLN A 285 -4.65 7.89 -18.67
CA GLN A 285 -3.75 9.05 -18.71
C GLN A 285 -4.18 10.13 -17.71
N GLN A 286 -5.49 10.39 -17.60
CA GLN A 286 -6.02 11.31 -16.60
C GLN A 286 -5.83 10.87 -15.16
N MET A 287 -5.58 9.59 -14.87
CA MET A 287 -5.29 9.07 -13.52
C MET A 287 -3.79 8.91 -13.25
N LYS A 288 -2.94 9.13 -14.25
CA LYS A 288 -1.49 8.83 -14.16
C LYS A 288 -0.81 9.53 -13.00
N MET A 289 -1.25 10.74 -12.63
CA MET A 289 -0.71 11.45 -11.48
C MET A 289 -0.91 10.69 -10.17
N ALA A 290 -2.06 10.05 -9.94
CA ALA A 290 -2.28 9.22 -8.75
C ALA A 290 -1.38 7.98 -8.73
N PHE A 291 -0.95 7.50 -9.91
CA PHE A 291 -0.02 6.38 -10.05
C PHE A 291 1.44 6.77 -9.78
N GLU A 292 1.76 8.06 -9.88
CA GLU A 292 3.10 8.63 -9.72
C GLU A 292 3.31 9.28 -8.34
N VAL A 293 2.27 9.34 -7.50
CA VAL A 293 2.40 9.71 -6.07
C VAL A 293 3.32 8.73 -5.32
N VAL A 294 3.40 7.48 -5.77
CA VAL A 294 4.17 6.38 -5.15
C VAL A 294 5.44 6.01 -5.88
#